data_AF-A0A078AJF1-F1
#
_entry.id   AF-A0A078AJF1-F1
#
_cell.length_a   1.000
_cell.length_b   1.000
_cell.length_c   1.000
_cell.angle_alpha   90.00
_cell.angle_beta   90.00
_cell.angle_gamma   90.00
#
_symmetry.space_group_name_H-M   'P 1'
#
loop_
_entity.id
_entity.type
_entity.pdbx_description
1 polymer ?
#
loop_
_entity_poly.entity_id
_entity_poly.type
_entity_poly.pdbx_seq_one_letter_code
_entity_poly.pdbx_strand_id
1 'polypeptide(L)'
;MEDKNFADTAADEEENLFGDDYNTAFVKTLLRVQNNVINLPGGREHFDIYLAKTIYPVLVPGLESLAREIDRFINSDGEFLMRNNPKYGHKLEYTDIFKQYAKIEKIRRFFSIKRQKVYKHFMLQPYQGNFVKRHIKEFIKSIDDFLKIEGKLVANFQIYENFPHLGDDEVVTFERFYDILSKWAIQQDKMSYEDFATFEDEAAKEEQIEAFKKMTDRIL
;
A
#
# COMPACT_ATOMS: atom_id res chain seq x y z
N MET A 1 -40.06 -21.16 10.68
CA MET A 1 -39.69 -19.73 10.70
C MET A 1 -38.27 -19.65 11.19
N GLU A 2 -37.31 -19.61 10.27
CA GLU A 2 -35.99 -19.05 10.50
C GLU A 2 -35.62 -18.33 9.21
N ASP A 3 -36.06 -17.07 9.12
CA ASP A 3 -35.48 -16.10 8.18
C ASP A 3 -34.06 -15.83 8.65
N LYS A 4 -33.10 -16.60 8.15
CA LYS A 4 -31.68 -16.26 8.27
C LYS A 4 -31.35 -15.30 7.14
N ASN A 5 -31.05 -14.07 7.56
CA ASN A 5 -30.73 -12.88 6.79
C ASN A 5 -29.86 -13.15 5.55
N PHE A 6 -30.48 -12.98 4.38
CA PHE A 6 -29.80 -12.79 3.09
C PHE A 6 -28.99 -11.48 3.02
N ALA A 7 -29.12 -10.61 4.03
CA ALA A 7 -28.47 -9.31 4.08
C ALA A 7 -27.04 -9.36 4.67
N ASP A 8 -26.74 -10.30 5.58
CA ASP A 8 -25.40 -10.39 6.20
C ASP A 8 -24.35 -10.94 5.23
N THR A 9 -24.75 -11.76 4.26
CA THR A 9 -23.83 -12.31 3.24
C THR A 9 -23.47 -11.28 2.16
N ALA A 10 -24.32 -10.29 1.89
CA ALA A 10 -24.05 -9.25 0.91
C ALA A 10 -23.07 -8.19 1.43
N ALA A 11 -23.11 -7.88 2.74
CA ALA A 11 -22.18 -6.94 3.36
C ALA A 11 -20.75 -7.51 3.46
N ASP A 12 -20.62 -8.81 3.78
CA ASP A 12 -19.33 -9.51 3.82
C ASP A 12 -18.72 -9.73 2.41
N GLU A 13 -19.55 -9.80 1.37
CA GLU A 13 -19.09 -9.86 -0.03
C GLU A 13 -18.72 -8.48 -0.59
N GLU A 14 -19.41 -7.40 -0.20
CA GLU A 14 -19.03 -6.02 -0.58
C GLU A 14 -17.74 -5.56 0.10
N GLU A 15 -17.50 -5.94 1.36
CA GLU A 15 -16.26 -5.58 2.06
C GLU A 15 -15.03 -6.32 1.48
N ASN A 16 -15.22 -7.53 0.95
CA ASN A 16 -14.18 -8.28 0.25
C ASN A 16 -13.94 -7.82 -1.21
N LEU A 17 -14.84 -7.01 -1.79
CA LEU A 17 -14.73 -6.63 -3.21
C LEU A 17 -13.72 -5.51 -3.48
N PHE A 18 -13.31 -4.76 -2.45
CA PHE A 18 -12.54 -3.52 -2.62
C PHE A 18 -11.23 -3.44 -1.82
N GLY A 19 -10.86 -4.51 -1.09
CA GLY A 19 -9.68 -4.54 -0.22
C GLY A 19 -8.35 -4.67 -0.97
N ASP A 20 -8.16 -5.72 -1.76
CA ASP A 20 -6.86 -6.00 -2.43
C ASP A 20 -6.98 -6.78 -3.75
N ASP A 21 -8.21 -7.00 -4.23
CA ASP A 21 -8.49 -8.10 -5.16
C ASP A 21 -8.98 -7.64 -6.55
N TYR A 22 -8.79 -6.39 -7.03
CA TYR A 22 -9.25 -6.07 -8.40
C TYR A 22 -8.51 -6.92 -9.46
N ASN A 23 -7.19 -7.03 -9.34
CA ASN A 23 -6.39 -7.88 -10.22
C ASN A 23 -6.68 -9.37 -9.99
N THR A 24 -6.84 -9.80 -8.74
CA THR A 24 -7.13 -11.19 -8.42
C THR A 24 -8.55 -11.59 -8.83
N ALA A 25 -9.55 -10.72 -8.67
CA ALA A 25 -10.93 -10.91 -9.09
C ALA A 25 -11.03 -10.87 -10.62
N PHE A 26 -10.27 -9.99 -11.29
CA PHE A 26 -10.14 -9.99 -12.74
C PHE A 26 -9.50 -11.28 -13.26
N VAL A 27 -8.42 -11.76 -12.63
CA VAL A 27 -7.79 -13.05 -12.94
C VAL A 27 -8.73 -14.22 -12.64
N LYS A 28 -9.44 -14.23 -11.51
CA LYS A 28 -10.46 -15.24 -11.17
C LYS A 28 -11.61 -15.24 -12.19
N THR A 29 -11.99 -14.07 -12.69
CA THR A 29 -13.04 -13.93 -13.72
C THR A 29 -12.54 -14.42 -15.08
N LEU A 30 -11.31 -14.09 -15.48
CA LEU A 30 -10.64 -14.65 -16.67
C LEU A 30 -10.54 -16.19 -16.61
N LEU A 31 -10.14 -16.73 -15.46
CA LEU A 31 -10.04 -18.17 -15.23
C LEU A 31 -11.41 -18.85 -15.25
N ARG A 32 -12.46 -18.22 -14.70
CA ARG A 32 -13.85 -18.72 -14.78
C ARG A 32 -14.40 -18.73 -16.21
N VAL A 33 -13.99 -17.76 -17.04
CA VAL A 33 -14.39 -17.68 -18.46
C VAL A 33 -13.66 -18.74 -19.31
N GLN A 34 -12.48 -19.20 -18.89
CA GLN A 34 -11.69 -20.25 -19.55
C GLN A 34 -11.98 -21.67 -19.03
N ASN A 35 -13.25 -22.06 -18.87
CA ASN A 35 -13.64 -23.44 -18.53
C ASN A 35 -13.41 -24.48 -19.66
N ASN A 36 -12.63 -24.14 -20.69
CA ASN A 36 -12.29 -25.05 -21.77
C ASN A 36 -10.91 -25.65 -21.51
N VAL A 37 -10.85 -26.98 -21.50
CA VAL A 37 -9.59 -27.73 -21.50
C VAL A 37 -8.75 -27.30 -22.70
N ILE A 38 -7.69 -26.53 -22.45
CA ILE A 38 -6.72 -26.15 -23.49
C ILE A 38 -5.79 -27.33 -23.65
N ASN A 39 -5.83 -27.98 -24.81
CA ASN A 39 -4.83 -29.00 -25.18
C ASN A 39 -3.69 -28.33 -25.95
N LEU A 40 -2.49 -28.90 -25.87
CA LEU A 40 -1.38 -28.46 -26.71
C LEU A 40 -1.71 -28.59 -28.22
N PRO A 41 -1.22 -27.70 -29.08
CA PRO A 41 -1.42 -27.81 -30.53
C PRO A 41 -0.91 -29.17 -31.04
N GLY A 42 -1.82 -30.01 -31.54
CA GLY A 42 -1.51 -31.36 -32.04
C GLY A 42 -1.36 -32.46 -30.97
N GLY A 43 -1.60 -32.14 -29.70
CA GLY A 43 -1.51 -33.09 -28.58
C GLY A 43 -2.86 -33.40 -27.93
N ARG A 44 -2.88 -34.49 -27.13
CA ARG A 44 -3.98 -34.80 -26.19
C ARG A 44 -3.68 -34.38 -24.75
N GLU A 45 -2.50 -33.81 -24.51
CA GLU A 45 -2.07 -33.40 -23.18
C GLU A 45 -2.67 -32.03 -22.84
N HIS A 46 -3.29 -31.99 -21.66
CA HIS A 46 -3.84 -30.78 -21.06
C HIS A 46 -2.70 -29.79 -20.80
N PHE A 47 -2.88 -28.53 -21.21
CA PHE A 47 -1.86 -27.50 -21.13
C PHE A 47 -1.39 -27.28 -19.69
N ASP A 48 -2.30 -27.28 -18.72
CA ASP A 48 -1.96 -27.18 -17.30
C ASP A 48 -1.12 -28.36 -16.78
N ILE A 49 -1.37 -29.59 -17.29
CA ILE A 49 -0.57 -30.77 -16.93
C ILE A 49 0.84 -30.63 -17.51
N TYR A 50 0.95 -30.11 -18.74
CA TYR A 50 2.24 -29.82 -19.36
C TYR A 50 3.01 -28.72 -18.60
N LEU A 51 2.35 -27.63 -18.21
CA LEU A 51 2.96 -26.57 -17.39
C LEU A 51 3.42 -27.10 -16.03
N ALA A 52 2.60 -27.94 -15.37
CA ALA A 52 2.93 -28.55 -14.10
C ALA A 52 4.14 -29.50 -14.18
N LYS A 53 4.34 -30.19 -15.32
CA LYS A 53 5.49 -31.09 -15.52
C LYS A 53 6.76 -30.37 -15.98
N THR A 54 6.62 -29.38 -16.86
CA THR A 54 7.76 -28.84 -17.61
C THR A 54 8.22 -27.49 -17.05
N ILE A 55 7.30 -26.65 -16.56
CA ILE A 55 7.60 -25.26 -16.17
C ILE A 55 7.60 -25.11 -14.65
N TYR A 56 6.60 -25.63 -13.94
CA TYR A 56 6.45 -25.44 -12.49
C TYR A 56 7.63 -25.96 -11.66
N PRO A 57 8.28 -27.09 -11.98
CA PRO A 57 9.42 -27.57 -11.20
C PRO A 57 10.63 -26.63 -11.21
N VAL A 58 10.71 -25.72 -12.19
CA VAL A 58 11.78 -24.71 -12.28
C VAL A 58 11.26 -23.35 -11.82
N LEU A 59 10.04 -23.01 -12.20
CA LEU A 59 9.45 -21.69 -11.94
C LEU A 59 9.11 -21.51 -10.45
N VAL A 60 8.52 -22.51 -9.79
CA VAL A 60 8.12 -22.41 -8.38
C VAL A 60 9.35 -22.23 -7.46
N PRO A 61 10.40 -23.06 -7.55
CA PRO A 61 11.62 -22.82 -6.75
C PRO A 61 12.31 -21.48 -7.09
N GLY A 62 12.25 -21.04 -8.34
CA GLY A 62 12.80 -19.75 -8.78
C GLY A 62 12.05 -18.56 -8.17
N LEU A 63 10.71 -18.60 -8.18
CA LEU A 63 9.87 -17.59 -7.55
C LEU A 63 10.03 -17.58 -6.02
N GLU A 64 10.13 -18.74 -5.39
CA GLU A 64 10.41 -18.84 -3.95
C GLU A 64 11.79 -18.31 -3.58
N SER A 65 12.80 -18.57 -4.41
CA SER A 65 14.15 -18.06 -4.21
C SER A 65 14.17 -16.54 -4.34
N LEU A 66 13.51 -16.01 -5.38
CA LEU A 66 13.37 -14.59 -5.60
C LEU A 66 12.60 -13.91 -4.45
N ALA A 67 11.50 -14.50 -3.99
CA ALA A 67 10.73 -13.98 -2.85
C ALA A 67 11.58 -13.96 -1.58
N ARG A 68 12.32 -15.05 -1.28
CA ARG A 68 13.25 -15.09 -0.14
C ARG A 68 14.41 -14.12 -0.27
N GLU A 69 14.81 -13.78 -1.48
CA GLU A 69 15.86 -12.81 -1.72
C GLU A 69 15.33 -11.38 -1.53
N ILE A 70 14.13 -11.09 -2.05
CA ILE A 70 13.40 -9.83 -1.82
C ILE A 70 13.11 -9.63 -0.33
N ASP A 71 12.64 -10.65 0.38
CA ASP A 71 12.43 -10.57 1.84
C ASP A 71 13.76 -10.35 2.58
N ARG A 72 14.86 -10.90 2.08
CA ARG A 72 16.20 -10.58 2.59
C ARG A 72 16.61 -9.14 2.25
N PHE A 73 16.32 -8.62 1.06
CA PHE A 73 16.56 -7.23 0.68
C PHE A 73 15.75 -6.23 1.51
N ILE A 74 14.53 -6.61 1.91
CA ILE A 74 13.62 -5.78 2.69
C ILE A 74 14.00 -5.80 4.18
N ASN A 75 14.41 -6.96 4.72
CA ASN A 75 14.67 -7.14 6.14
C ASN A 75 16.15 -7.04 6.54
N SER A 76 17.09 -7.18 5.60
CA SER A 76 18.49 -6.83 5.81
C SER A 76 18.74 -5.48 5.15
N ASP A 77 19.24 -4.52 5.92
CA ASP A 77 19.65 -3.21 5.42
C ASP A 77 20.39 -3.38 4.09
N GLY A 78 19.87 -2.79 3.02
CA GLY A 78 20.44 -2.86 1.66
C GLY A 78 21.95 -2.50 1.57
N GLU A 79 22.54 -2.00 2.66
CA GLU A 79 23.98 -1.93 2.90
C GLU A 79 24.73 -3.26 2.72
N PHE A 80 24.17 -4.42 3.10
CA PHE A 80 24.95 -5.67 3.13
C PHE A 80 25.43 -6.13 1.74
N LEU A 81 24.61 -5.93 0.71
CA LEU A 81 24.98 -6.29 -0.67
C LEU A 81 25.87 -5.25 -1.34
N MET A 82 25.76 -3.98 -0.95
CA MET A 82 26.69 -2.95 -1.43
C MET A 82 28.07 -3.05 -0.76
N ARG A 83 28.15 -3.57 0.48
CA ARG A 83 29.42 -3.83 1.18
C ARG A 83 30.18 -5.07 0.66
N ASN A 84 29.49 -5.99 -0.02
CA ASN A 84 30.05 -7.27 -0.46
C ASN A 84 30.15 -7.42 -1.99
N ASN A 85 30.07 -6.33 -2.77
CA ASN A 85 30.32 -6.39 -4.21
C ASN A 85 31.84 -6.54 -4.48
N PRO A 86 32.33 -7.67 -5.02
CA PRO A 86 33.76 -7.95 -5.15
C PRO A 86 34.47 -7.10 -6.22
N LYS A 87 33.75 -6.29 -7.03
CA LYS A 87 34.33 -5.43 -8.08
C LYS A 87 34.48 -3.96 -7.70
N TYR A 88 33.72 -3.48 -6.71
CA TYR A 88 33.71 -2.07 -6.30
C TYR A 88 34.05 -2.04 -4.81
N GLY A 89 35.23 -1.51 -4.48
CA GLY A 89 35.72 -1.44 -3.11
C GLY A 89 34.75 -0.71 -2.18
N HIS A 90 35.01 -0.80 -0.87
CA HIS A 90 34.20 -0.35 0.29
C HIS A 90 33.61 1.09 0.27
N LYS A 91 33.73 1.83 -0.82
CA LYS A 91 33.05 3.10 -1.07
C LYS A 91 31.71 2.84 -1.76
N LEU A 92 30.65 3.10 -1.03
CA LEU A 92 29.29 3.01 -1.52
C LEU A 92 28.97 4.25 -2.38
N GLU A 93 29.41 4.26 -3.64
CA GLU A 93 29.24 5.40 -4.57
C GLU A 93 27.79 5.86 -4.72
N TYR A 94 26.82 4.98 -4.41
CA TYR A 94 25.40 5.21 -4.57
C TYR A 94 24.62 5.20 -3.26
N THR A 95 25.26 5.19 -2.08
CA THR A 95 24.51 5.15 -0.82
C THR A 95 23.55 6.32 -0.68
N ASP A 96 23.98 7.52 -1.03
CA ASP A 96 23.15 8.71 -0.87
C ASP A 96 21.99 8.71 -1.87
N ILE A 97 22.27 8.30 -3.12
CA ILE A 97 21.26 8.13 -4.17
C ILE A 97 20.23 7.06 -3.74
N PHE A 98 20.69 5.91 -3.25
CA PHE A 98 19.82 4.85 -2.78
C PHE A 98 18.96 5.27 -1.60
N LYS A 99 19.54 5.94 -0.59
CA LYS A 99 18.79 6.49 0.55
C LYS A 99 17.70 7.45 0.08
N GLN A 100 18.00 8.29 -0.90
CA GLN A 100 17.02 9.22 -1.49
C GLN A 100 15.87 8.47 -2.18
N TYR A 101 16.18 7.49 -3.04
CA TYR A 101 15.14 6.69 -3.71
C TYR A 101 14.33 5.83 -2.74
N ALA A 102 14.98 5.25 -1.73
CA ALA A 102 14.32 4.47 -0.70
C ALA A 102 13.35 5.34 0.12
N LYS A 103 13.75 6.56 0.50
CA LYS A 103 12.86 7.53 1.16
C LYS A 103 11.63 7.83 0.29
N ILE A 104 11.85 8.18 -0.99
CA ILE A 104 10.78 8.49 -1.94
C ILE A 104 9.79 7.33 -2.07
N GLU A 105 10.30 6.11 -2.25
CA GLU A 105 9.48 4.93 -2.47
C GLU A 105 8.70 4.52 -1.21
N LYS A 106 9.30 4.62 -0.02
CA LYS A 106 8.60 4.39 1.25
C LYS A 106 7.41 5.33 1.41
N ILE A 107 7.60 6.63 1.18
CA ILE A 107 6.52 7.64 1.27
C ILE A 107 5.45 7.37 0.20
N ARG A 108 5.84 7.07 -1.04
CA ARG A 108 4.89 6.74 -2.11
C ARG A 108 4.00 5.55 -1.73
N ARG A 109 4.59 4.46 -1.22
CA ARG A 109 3.84 3.28 -0.79
C ARG A 109 2.89 3.59 0.36
N PHE A 110 3.35 4.38 1.33
CA PHE A 110 2.50 4.82 2.44
C PHE A 110 1.23 5.51 1.92
N PHE A 111 1.36 6.52 1.04
CA PHE A 111 0.19 7.20 0.46
C PHE A 111 -0.64 6.29 -0.44
N SER A 112 -0.03 5.34 -1.16
CA SER A 112 -0.79 4.36 -1.96
C SER A 112 -1.71 3.50 -1.07
N ILE A 113 -1.17 2.97 0.04
CA ILE A 113 -1.92 2.12 0.97
C ILE A 113 -2.97 2.94 1.74
N LYS A 114 -2.61 4.17 2.13
CA LYS A 114 -3.48 5.03 2.96
C LYS A 114 -4.60 5.69 2.20
N ARG A 115 -4.55 5.71 0.87
CA ARG A 115 -5.53 6.41 0.04
C ARG A 115 -6.97 6.07 0.39
N GLN A 116 -7.30 4.80 0.52
CA GLN A 116 -8.67 4.38 0.85
C GLN A 116 -9.10 4.84 2.25
N LYS A 117 -8.22 4.71 3.26
CA LYS A 117 -8.50 5.17 4.63
C LYS A 117 -8.71 6.69 4.67
N VAL A 118 -7.86 7.44 3.99
CA VAL A 118 -7.98 8.91 3.91
C VAL A 118 -9.21 9.33 3.11
N TYR A 119 -9.60 8.57 2.08
CA TYR A 119 -10.85 8.80 1.36
C TYR A 119 -12.08 8.57 2.24
N LYS A 120 -12.14 7.46 2.98
CA LYS A 120 -13.20 7.23 3.96
C LYS A 120 -13.27 8.38 4.97
N HIS A 121 -12.12 8.85 5.45
CA HIS A 121 -12.03 10.01 6.35
C HIS A 121 -12.51 11.33 5.70
N PHE A 122 -12.24 11.53 4.41
CA PHE A 122 -12.76 12.65 3.63
C PHE A 122 -14.29 12.62 3.54
N MET A 123 -14.89 11.46 3.31
CA MET A 123 -16.34 11.30 3.19
C MET A 123 -17.10 11.63 4.48
N LEU A 124 -16.43 11.58 5.63
CA LEU A 124 -16.99 11.96 6.93
C LEU A 124 -16.99 13.48 7.16
N GLN A 125 -16.32 14.26 6.30
CA GLN A 125 -16.24 15.71 6.48
C GLN A 125 -17.53 16.41 6.07
N PRO A 126 -17.98 17.44 6.81
CA PRO A 126 -19.24 18.13 6.54
C PRO A 126 -19.25 18.89 5.20
N TYR A 127 -18.07 19.18 4.65
CA TYR A 127 -17.87 19.92 3.41
C TYR A 127 -17.55 19.03 2.21
N GLN A 128 -17.61 17.69 2.32
CA GLN A 128 -17.15 16.77 1.26
C GLN A 128 -17.83 17.03 -0.11
N GLY A 129 -19.12 17.36 -0.11
CA GLY A 129 -19.90 17.63 -1.33
C GLY A 129 -19.62 18.98 -1.98
N ASN A 130 -18.94 19.89 -1.29
CA ASN A 130 -18.52 21.21 -1.80
C ASN A 130 -17.13 21.56 -1.27
N PHE A 131 -16.18 20.65 -1.48
CA PHE A 131 -14.82 20.82 -1.00
C PHE A 131 -14.11 21.89 -1.83
N VAL A 132 -13.74 23.00 -1.20
CA VAL A 132 -13.13 24.16 -1.85
C VAL A 132 -11.87 24.58 -1.09
N LYS A 133 -11.12 25.54 -1.63
CA LYS A 133 -9.79 25.93 -1.11
C LYS A 133 -9.76 26.23 0.39
N ARG A 134 -10.79 26.91 0.92
CA ARG A 134 -10.88 27.26 2.35
C ARG A 134 -10.95 26.03 3.27
N HIS A 135 -11.51 24.92 2.79
CA HIS A 135 -11.66 23.67 3.54
C HIS A 135 -10.36 22.85 3.55
N ILE A 136 -9.43 23.08 2.62
CA ILE A 136 -8.17 22.32 2.51
C ILE A 136 -7.37 22.40 3.81
N LYS A 137 -7.30 23.58 4.44
CA LYS A 137 -6.56 23.75 5.70
C LYS A 137 -7.12 22.90 6.83
N GLU A 138 -8.44 22.89 6.94
CA GLU A 138 -9.15 22.10 7.93
C GLU A 138 -8.97 20.61 7.66
N PHE A 139 -9.04 20.20 6.39
CA PHE A 139 -8.88 18.80 6.03
C PHE A 139 -7.45 18.30 6.25
N ILE A 140 -6.44 19.11 5.94
CA ILE A 140 -5.03 18.80 6.25
C ILE A 140 -4.84 18.57 7.76
N LYS A 141 -5.42 19.43 8.60
CA LYS A 141 -5.42 19.22 10.05
C LYS A 141 -6.11 17.90 10.43
N SER A 142 -7.26 17.60 9.82
CA SER A 142 -7.98 16.36 10.06
C SER A 142 -7.19 15.10 9.68
N ILE A 143 -6.43 15.15 8.58
CA ILE A 143 -5.51 14.08 8.17
C ILE A 143 -4.35 13.97 9.17
N ASP A 144 -3.81 15.10 9.62
CA ASP A 144 -2.71 15.13 10.58
C ASP A 144 -3.11 14.44 11.89
N ASP A 145 -4.29 14.79 12.43
CA ASP A 145 -4.86 14.17 13.62
C ASP A 145 -5.19 12.68 13.38
N PHE A 146 -5.71 12.33 12.20
CA PHE A 146 -6.06 10.95 11.83
C PHE A 146 -4.83 10.04 11.73
N LEU A 147 -3.74 10.54 11.13
CA LEU A 147 -2.47 9.82 11.00
C LEU A 147 -1.59 9.95 12.24
N LYS A 148 -1.95 10.81 13.20
CA LYS A 148 -1.22 11.13 14.42
C LYS A 148 0.23 11.58 14.15
N ILE A 149 0.38 12.52 13.22
CA ILE A 149 1.69 13.05 12.79
C ILE A 149 2.06 14.38 13.47
N GLU A 150 1.44 14.66 14.62
CA GLU A 150 1.83 15.71 15.58
C GLU A 150 1.90 17.13 15.01
N GLY A 151 1.01 17.47 14.08
CA GLY A 151 0.94 18.80 13.45
C GLY A 151 2.00 19.03 12.37
N LYS A 152 2.83 18.04 12.04
CA LYS A 152 3.90 18.18 11.04
C LYS A 152 3.34 18.44 9.64
N LEU A 153 2.19 17.87 9.29
CA LEU A 153 1.56 18.12 7.99
C LEU A 153 1.03 19.54 7.93
N VAL A 154 0.36 20.00 8.99
CA VAL A 154 -0.16 21.38 9.10
C VAL A 154 0.98 22.41 9.05
N ALA A 155 2.12 22.12 9.69
CA ALA A 155 3.26 23.03 9.71
C ALA A 155 3.97 23.15 8.35
N ASN A 156 3.99 22.07 7.55
CA ASN A 156 4.82 21.99 6.36
C ASN A 156 4.04 22.13 5.04
N PHE A 157 2.76 21.76 5.00
CA PHE A 157 1.95 21.81 3.78
C PHE A 157 1.40 23.22 3.51
N GLN A 158 2.05 23.96 2.61
CA GLN A 158 1.63 25.31 2.23
C GLN A 158 0.57 25.28 1.13
N ILE A 159 -0.66 25.67 1.46
CA ILE A 159 -1.82 25.59 0.54
C ILE A 159 -1.62 26.48 -0.68
N TYR A 160 -1.13 27.70 -0.50
CA TYR A 160 -0.97 28.67 -1.59
C TYR A 160 0.12 28.25 -2.60
N GLU A 161 1.15 27.54 -2.13
CA GLU A 161 2.22 27.03 -2.99
C GLU A 161 1.77 25.80 -3.79
N ASN A 162 0.99 24.92 -3.15
CA ASN A 162 0.52 23.67 -3.77
C ASN A 162 -0.74 23.86 -4.63
N PHE A 163 -1.51 24.94 -4.42
CA PHE A 163 -2.72 25.28 -5.16
C PHE A 163 -2.68 26.72 -5.71
N PRO A 164 -1.71 27.07 -6.59
CA PRO A 164 -1.48 28.46 -7.01
C PRO A 164 -2.61 29.02 -7.89
N HIS A 165 -3.25 28.17 -8.70
CA HIS A 165 -4.29 28.57 -9.65
C HIS A 165 -5.71 28.22 -9.20
N LEU A 166 -5.87 27.70 -7.98
CA LEU A 166 -7.17 27.33 -7.46
C LEU A 166 -7.91 28.57 -6.95
N GLY A 167 -9.10 28.83 -7.50
CA GLY A 167 -10.00 29.86 -6.99
C GLY A 167 -10.54 29.52 -5.60
N ASP A 168 -10.95 30.52 -4.82
CA ASP A 168 -11.38 30.29 -3.42
C ASP A 168 -12.67 29.46 -3.32
N ASP A 169 -13.56 29.61 -4.31
CA ASP A 169 -14.83 28.88 -4.42
C ASP A 169 -14.79 27.73 -5.45
N GLU A 170 -13.61 27.45 -6.03
CA GLU A 170 -13.46 26.35 -6.98
C GLU A 170 -13.51 25.01 -6.25
N VAL A 171 -14.40 24.11 -6.71
CA VAL A 171 -14.55 22.78 -6.14
C VAL A 171 -13.34 21.92 -6.50
N VAL A 172 -12.72 21.35 -5.48
CA VAL A 172 -11.60 20.42 -5.57
C VAL A 172 -12.14 19.01 -5.35
N THR A 173 -11.87 18.11 -6.30
CA THR A 173 -12.14 16.69 -6.10
C THR A 173 -11.14 16.09 -5.12
N PHE A 174 -11.54 15.07 -4.36
CA PHE A 174 -10.62 14.33 -3.50
C PHE A 174 -9.38 13.86 -4.27
N GLU A 175 -9.58 13.35 -5.48
CA GLU A 175 -8.51 12.87 -6.36
C GLU A 175 -7.45 13.93 -6.65
N ARG A 176 -7.89 15.15 -7.01
CA ARG A 176 -6.98 16.27 -7.27
C ARG A 176 -6.23 16.69 -6.01
N PHE A 177 -6.93 16.77 -4.87
CA PHE A 177 -6.31 17.09 -3.59
C PHE A 177 -5.27 16.03 -3.18
N TYR A 178 -5.63 14.76 -3.25
CA TYR A 178 -4.78 13.66 -2.79
C TYR A 178 -3.54 13.47 -3.67
N ASP A 179 -3.68 13.63 -4.99
CA ASP A 179 -2.55 13.62 -5.91
C ASP A 179 -1.54 14.75 -5.59
N ILE A 180 -2.03 15.97 -5.32
CA ILE A 180 -1.16 17.09 -4.92
C ILE A 180 -0.49 16.82 -3.58
N LEU A 181 -1.24 16.32 -2.58
CA LEU A 181 -0.70 15.97 -1.27
C LEU A 181 0.39 14.90 -1.36
N SER A 182 0.15 13.83 -2.10
CA SER A 182 1.10 12.72 -2.27
C SER A 182 2.35 13.14 -3.04
N LYS A 183 2.21 13.96 -4.08
CA LYS A 183 3.35 14.55 -4.81
C LYS A 183 4.20 15.43 -3.91
N TRP A 184 3.56 16.31 -3.13
CA TRP A 184 4.26 17.14 -2.16
C TRP A 184 5.01 16.30 -1.13
N ALA A 185 4.38 15.25 -0.58
CA ALA A 185 4.98 14.40 0.44
C ALA A 185 6.25 13.69 -0.05
N ILE A 186 6.32 13.36 -1.34
CA ILE A 186 7.49 12.76 -1.98
C ILE A 186 8.61 13.78 -2.22
N GLN A 187 8.26 15.03 -2.56
CA GLN A 187 9.21 16.06 -2.95
C GLN A 187 9.81 16.84 -1.77
N GLN A 188 9.18 16.78 -0.60
CA GLN A 188 9.61 17.52 0.58
C GLN A 188 10.79 16.85 1.32
N ASP A 189 11.59 17.66 2.01
CA ASP A 189 12.74 17.22 2.81
C ASP A 189 12.60 17.41 4.33
N LYS A 190 11.41 17.83 4.78
CA LYS A 190 11.12 18.20 6.17
C LYS A 190 10.55 17.04 7.01
N MET A 191 10.05 16.00 6.36
CA MET A 191 9.42 14.82 6.98
C MET A 191 10.01 13.54 6.38
N SER A 192 10.25 12.54 7.22
CA SER A 192 10.68 11.21 6.84
C SER A 192 9.51 10.22 6.79
N TYR A 193 9.76 8.98 6.36
CA TYR A 193 8.74 7.93 6.39
C TYR A 193 8.30 7.62 7.84
N GLU A 194 9.24 7.65 8.76
CA GLU A 194 9.00 7.36 10.18
C GLU A 194 8.00 8.35 10.77
N ASP A 195 8.02 9.61 10.33
CA ASP A 195 7.01 10.61 10.74
C ASP A 195 5.58 10.26 10.29
N PHE A 196 5.42 9.51 9.20
CA PHE A 196 4.12 9.07 8.69
C PHE A 196 3.67 7.74 9.28
N ALA A 197 4.60 6.86 9.63
CA ALA A 197 4.33 5.48 10.03
C ALA A 197 4.37 5.25 11.56
N THR A 198 4.77 6.23 12.36
CA THR A 198 5.00 6.10 13.81
C THR A 198 3.88 5.35 14.53
N PHE A 199 2.65 5.78 14.31
CA PHE A 199 1.51 5.24 15.06
C PHE A 199 1.10 3.83 14.63
N GLU A 200 1.19 3.49 13.33
CA GLU A 200 0.81 2.14 12.88
C GLU A 200 1.87 1.10 13.23
N ASP A 201 3.15 1.46 13.17
CA ASP A 201 4.22 0.57 13.61
C ASP A 201 4.14 0.31 15.12
N GLU A 202 3.73 1.31 15.91
CA GLU A 202 3.47 1.15 17.35
C GLU A 202 2.22 0.29 17.61
N ALA A 203 1.11 0.57 16.94
CA ALA A 203 -0.14 -0.18 17.11
C ALA A 203 0.02 -1.65 16.67
N ALA A 204 0.71 -1.92 15.55
CA ALA A 204 0.97 -3.28 15.09
C ALA A 204 1.89 -4.05 16.05
N LYS A 205 2.88 -3.38 16.66
CA LYS A 205 3.73 -3.98 17.70
C LYS A 205 2.93 -4.31 18.96
N GLU A 206 2.07 -3.40 19.41
CA GLU A 206 1.20 -3.63 20.57
C GLU A 206 0.25 -4.81 20.35
N GLU A 207 -0.37 -4.90 19.16
CA GLU A 207 -1.27 -5.99 18.79
C GLU A 207 -0.53 -7.34 18.77
N GLN A 208 0.69 -7.39 18.22
CA GLN A 208 1.52 -8.60 18.24
C GLN A 208 1.89 -9.04 19.67
N ILE A 209 2.22 -8.07 20.54
CA ILE A 209 2.53 -8.36 21.96
C ILE A 209 1.28 -8.88 22.67
N GLU A 210 0.11 -8.32 22.40
CA GLU A 210 -1.15 -8.78 23.01
C GLU A 210 -1.56 -10.17 22.50
N ALA A 211 -1.40 -10.44 21.21
CA ALA A 211 -1.62 -11.76 20.62
C ALA A 211 -0.66 -12.81 21.21
N PHE A 212 0.62 -12.45 21.40
CA PHE A 212 1.60 -13.31 22.04
C PHE A 212 1.23 -13.63 23.49
N LYS A 213 0.84 -12.63 24.29
CA LYS A 213 0.36 -12.81 25.68
C LYS A 213 -0.84 -13.76 25.75
N LYS A 214 -1.84 -13.58 24.88
CA LYS A 214 -3.01 -14.46 24.80
C LYS A 214 -2.64 -15.91 24.46
N MET A 215 -1.58 -16.11 23.68
CA MET A 215 -1.11 -17.44 23.31
C MET A 215 -0.33 -18.10 24.45
N THR A 216 0.50 -17.35 25.18
CA THR A 216 1.26 -17.86 26.33
C THR A 216 0.37 -18.17 27.53
N ASP A 217 -0.67 -17.36 27.78
CA ASP A 217 -1.62 -17.57 28.89
C ASP A 217 -2.55 -18.79 28.66
N ARG A 218 -2.61 -19.32 27.43
CA ARG A 218 -3.33 -20.57 27.10
C ARG A 218 -2.49 -21.83 27.28
N ILE A 219 -1.18 -21.70 27.41
CA ILE A 219 -0.23 -22.82 27.50
C ILE A 219 0.18 -23.08 28.96
N LEU A 220 0.02 -22.10 29.85
CA LEU A 220 0.17 -22.22 31.30
C LEU A 220 -1.17 -22.55 31.98
#